data_AF-A0A925QNT1-F1
#
_entry.id   AF-A0A925QNT1-F1
#
_cell.length_a   1.000
_cell.length_b   1.000
_cell.length_c   1.000
_cell.angle_alpha   90.00
_cell.angle_beta   90.00
_cell.angle_gamma   90.00
#
_symmetry.space_group_name_H-M   'P 1'
#
loop_
_entity.id
_entity.type
_entity.pdbx_description
1 polymer ?
#
loop_
_entity_poly.entity_id
_entity_poly.type
_entity_poly.pdbx_seq_one_letter_code
_entity_poly.pdbx_strand_id
1 'polypeptide(L)' 'VDYPTVEAAEQVFAALAEGGQVTMPMQPAFWAKRWGMVVDKFGTPWMVNAGHGDMPPA' A
#
# COMPACT_ATOMS: atom_id res chain seq x y z
N VAL A 1 -4.83 -2.27 -4.17
CA VAL A 1 -5.85 -1.41 -3.54
C VAL A 1 -5.31 -0.01 -3.40
N ASP A 2 -6.17 0.99 -3.58
CA ASP A 2 -5.79 2.39 -3.59
C ASP A 2 -6.61 3.15 -2.54
N TYR A 3 -5.95 4.00 -1.75
CA TYR A 3 -6.55 4.78 -0.67
C TYR A 3 -6.29 6.28 -0.87
N PRO A 4 -7.28 7.15 -0.59
CA PRO A 4 -7.14 8.59 -0.76
C PRO A 4 -6.16 9.23 0.23
N THR A 5 -5.93 8.62 1.40
CA THR A 5 -5.02 9.14 2.42
C THR A 5 -3.94 8.14 2.78
N VAL A 6 -2.79 8.68 3.22
CA VAL A 6 -1.66 7.89 3.70
C VAL A 6 -2.04 7.10 4.95
N GLU A 7 -2.76 7.72 5.90
CA GLU A 7 -3.17 7.02 7.12
C GLU A 7 -4.04 5.79 6.82
N ALA A 8 -5.01 5.89 5.91
CA ALA A 8 -5.89 4.77 5.58
C ALA A 8 -5.11 3.60 4.94
N ALA A 9 -4.18 3.92 4.04
CA ALA A 9 -3.32 2.91 3.43
C ALA A 9 -2.41 2.22 4.46
N GLU A 10 -1.82 2.97 5.39
CA GLU A 10 -0.95 2.43 6.43
C GLU A 10 -1.70 1.53 7.41
N GLN A 11 -2.92 1.92 7.79
CA GLN A 11 -3.77 1.10 8.65
C GLN A 11 -4.10 -0.25 8.00
N VAL A 12 -4.50 -0.24 6.73
CA VAL A 12 -4.79 -1.49 6.02
C VAL A 12 -3.53 -2.30 5.76
N PHE A 13 -2.42 -1.66 5.38
CA PHE A 13 -1.14 -2.33 5.20
C PHE A 13 -0.69 -3.03 6.48
N ALA A 14 -0.80 -2.37 7.64
CA ALA A 14 -0.48 -2.94 8.94
C ALA A 14 -1.39 -4.15 9.27
N ALA A 15 -2.68 -4.04 9.00
CA ALA A 15 -3.63 -5.15 9.20
C ALA A 15 -3.35 -6.35 8.29
N LEU A 16 -2.95 -6.12 7.04
CA LEU A 16 -2.55 -7.18 6.10
C LEU A 16 -1.20 -7.80 6.49
N ALA A 17 -0.30 -7.01 7.06
CA ALA A 17 0.98 -7.48 7.57
C ALA A 17 0.85 -8.30 8.86
N GLU A 18 -0.27 -8.18 9.58
CA GLU A 18 -0.54 -8.96 10.79
C GLU A 18 -0.69 -10.46 10.44
N GLY A 19 0.34 -11.24 10.76
CA GLY A 19 0.44 -12.64 10.38
C GLY A 19 0.80 -12.88 8.91
N GLY A 20 1.04 -11.80 8.15
CA GLY A 20 1.55 -11.84 6.78
C GLY A 20 3.06 -11.60 6.70
N GLN A 21 3.53 -11.32 5.49
CA GLN A 21 4.91 -10.98 5.19
C GLN A 21 4.97 -9.69 4.38
N VAL A 22 5.62 -8.67 4.93
CA VAL A 22 5.97 -7.46 4.18
C VAL A 22 7.06 -7.81 3.18
N THR A 23 6.77 -7.69 1.89
CA THR A 23 7.73 -7.88 0.81
C THR A 23 8.30 -6.55 0.32
N MET A 24 7.53 -5.48 0.45
CA MET A 24 7.98 -4.12 0.19
C MET A 24 7.35 -3.17 1.23
N PRO A 25 8.15 -2.59 2.15
CA PRO A 25 7.65 -1.59 3.08
C PRO A 25 7.02 -0.39 2.36
N MET A 26 6.05 0.25 3.01
CA MET A 26 5.41 1.47 2.52
C MET A 26 6.45 2.58 2.33
N GLN A 27 6.67 2.99 1.08
CA GLN A 27 7.63 4.02 0.69
C GLN A 27 7.02 4.96 -0.37
N PRO A 28 7.51 6.20 -0.53
CA PRO A 28 7.09 7.07 -1.62
C PRO A 28 7.42 6.47 -2.99
N ALA A 29 6.52 6.66 -3.96
CA ALA A 29 6.73 6.24 -5.34
C ALA A 29 6.43 7.41 -6.29
N PHE A 30 6.88 7.34 -7.54
CA PHE A 30 6.65 8.44 -8.50
C PHE A 30 5.16 8.63 -8.83
N TRP A 31 4.32 7.62 -8.58
CA TRP A 31 2.89 7.60 -8.90
C TRP A 31 1.98 7.69 -7.66
N ALA A 32 2.53 7.65 -6.45
CA ALA A 32 1.77 7.63 -5.20
C ALA A 32 2.56 8.26 -4.06
N LYS A 33 1.86 8.95 -3.15
CA LYS A 33 2.49 9.54 -1.95
C LYS A 33 3.16 8.47 -1.08
N ARG A 34 2.54 7.29 -1.00
CA ARG A 34 3.11 6.09 -0.37
C ARG A 34 2.58 4.84 -1.05
N TRP A 35 3.42 3.81 -1.13
CA TRP A 35 3.09 2.54 -1.73
C TRP A 35 3.89 1.40 -1.09
N GLY A 36 3.30 0.22 -0.98
CA GLY A 36 3.98 -0.98 -0.48
C GLY A 36 3.34 -2.28 -0.96
N MET A 37 4.01 -3.39 -0.65
CA MET A 37 3.56 -4.75 -0.94
C MET A 37 3.65 -5.62 0.29
N VAL A 38 2.60 -6.42 0.50
CA VAL A 38 2.47 -7.34 1.62
C VAL A 38 1.76 -8.59 1.15
N VAL A 39 2.26 -9.75 1.54
CA VAL A 39 1.54 -11.02 1.40
C VAL A 39 0.79 -11.23 2.69
N ASP A 40 -0.53 -11.38 2.64
CA ASP A 40 -1.33 -11.59 3.86
C ASP A 40 -1.11 -12.99 4.46
N LYS A 41 -1.68 -13.25 5.63
CA LYS A 41 -1.60 -14.54 6.33
C LYS A 41 -2.17 -15.74 5.57
N PHE A 42 -2.94 -15.49 4.50
CA PHE A 42 -3.52 -16.54 3.65
C PHE A 42 -2.64 -16.80 2.41
N GLY A 43 -1.54 -16.08 2.24
CA GLY A 43 -0.66 -16.17 1.08
C GLY A 43 -1.07 -15.28 -0.09
N THR A 44 -2.03 -14.37 0.10
CA THR A 44 -2.50 -13.48 -0.98
C THR A 44 -1.58 -12.27 -1.10
N PRO A 45 -1.00 -12.00 -2.27
CA PRO A 45 -0.18 -10.80 -2.48
C PRO A 45 -1.06 -9.56 -2.66
N TRP A 46 -0.80 -8.54 -1.85
CA TRP A 46 -1.46 -7.24 -1.88
C TRP A 46 -0.48 -6.15 -2.25
N MET A 47 -0.98 -5.21 -3.06
CA MET A 47 -0.31 -3.98 -3.41
C MET A 47 -1.16 -2.82 -2.88
N VAL A 48 -0.60 -1.99 -2.00
CA VAL A 48 -1.33 -0.90 -1.33
C VAL A 48 -0.74 0.42 -1.81
N ASN A 49 -1.56 1.28 -2.42
CA ASN A 49 -1.21 2.64 -2.82
C ASN A 49 -1.95 3.66 -1.94
N ALA A 50 -1.31 4.80 -1.71
CA ALA A 50 -1.85 5.89 -0.91
C ALA A 50 -1.67 7.25 -1.60
N GLY A 51 -2.71 8.06 -1.56
CA GLY A 51 -2.69 9.44 -2.05
C GLY A 51 -2.77 9.54 -3.57
N HIS A 52 -3.53 8.66 -4.22
CA HIS A 52 -3.85 8.77 -5.64
C HIS A 52 -4.66 10.04 -5.90
N GLY A 53 -4.00 11.07 -6.41
CA GLY A 53 -4.59 12.39 -6.64
C GLY A 53 -3.77 13.30 -7.55
N ASP A 54 -2.47 13.05 -7.72
CA ASP A 54 -1.56 13.92 -8.49
C ASP A 54 -0.79 13.18 -9.61
N MET A 55 -1.35 12.10 -10.17
CA MET A 55 -0.79 11.57 -11.43
C MET A 55 -1.16 12.55 -12.55
N PRO A 56 -0.19 13.16 -13.26
CA PRO A 56 -0.51 13.87 -14.49
C PRO A 56 -1.18 12.88 -15.46
N PRO A 57 -2.22 13.30 -16.21
CA PRO A 57 -2.78 12.43 -17.24
C PRO A 57 -1.67 12.05 -18.22
N ALA A 58 -1.57 10.75 -18.50
CA ALA A 58 -0.66 10.19 -19.50
C ALA A 58 -0.84 10.84 -20.88
#